data_AF-G2FWS3-F1
#
_entry.id   AF-G2FWS3-F1
#
_cell.length_a   1.000
_cell.length_b   1.000
_cell.length_c   1.000
_cell.angle_alpha   90.00
_cell.angle_beta   90.00
_cell.angle_gamma   90.00
#
_symmetry.space_group_name_H-M   'P 1'
#
loop_
_entity.id
_entity.type
_entity.pdbx_description
1 polymer ?
#
loop_
_entity_poly.entity_id
_entity_poly.type
_entity_poly.pdbx_seq_one_letter_code
_entity_poly.pdbx_strand_id
1 'polypeptide(L)' 'MEAFWGILKCEKYYLHKYHTFEDLAYAIDEYMSFYNTKRLQKRLNGLSPIEFRALAA' A
#
# COMPACT_ATOMS: atom_id res chain seq x y z
N MET A 1 -12.77 -8.36 -1.69
CA MET A 1 -11.98 -7.50 -0.78
C MET A 1 -10.53 -7.92 -0.98
N GLU A 2 -9.78 -7.21 -1.81
CA GLU A 2 -8.36 -7.52 -1.94
C GLU A 2 -7.65 -7.07 -0.67
N ALA A 3 -7.05 -8.03 0.04
CA ALA A 3 -6.26 -7.73 1.22
C ALA A 3 -4.99 -7.00 0.79
N PHE A 4 -4.56 -6.00 1.58
CA PHE A 4 -3.32 -5.23 1.37
C PHE A 4 -2.15 -6.10 0.89
N TRP A 5 -1.95 -7.27 1.52
CA TRP A 5 -0.88 -8.21 1.21
C TRP A 5 -0.95 -8.82 -0.19
N GLY A 6 -2.15 -9.08 -0.71
CA GLY A 6 -2.30 -9.58 -2.09
C GLY A 6 -1.82 -8.53 -3.09
N ILE A 7 -2.18 -7.28 -2.84
CA ILE A 7 -1.85 -6.18 -3.73
C ILE A 7 -0.36 -5.80 -3.63
N LEU A 8 0.19 -5.70 -2.41
CA LEU A 8 1.61 -5.48 -2.19
C LEU A 8 2.46 -6.53 -2.94
N LYS A 9 2.04 -7.80 -2.89
CA LYS A 9 2.75 -8.87 -3.58
C LYS A 9 2.75 -8.65 -5.09
N CYS A 10 1.59 -8.35 -5.67
CA CYS A 10 1.47 -8.12 -7.11
C CYS A 10 2.16 -6.84 -7.60
N GLU A 11 2.10 -5.75 -6.85
CA GLU A 11 2.58 -4.42 -7.30
C GLU A 11 4.04 -4.13 -6.89
N LYS A 12 4.58 -4.78 -5.84
CA LYS A 12 5.95 -4.53 -5.36
C LYS A 12 6.80 -5.78 -5.20
N TYR A 13 6.26 -6.90 -4.72
CA TYR A 13 7.08 -8.08 -4.44
C TYR A 13 7.43 -8.87 -5.71
N TYR A 14 6.44 -9.18 -6.56
CA TYR A 14 6.65 -10.02 -7.74
C TYR A 14 7.28 -9.27 -8.93
N LEU A 15 7.17 -7.94 -8.96
CA LEU A 15 7.71 -7.11 -10.04
C LEU A 15 9.17 -6.70 -9.83
N HIS A 16 9.73 -6.93 -8.64
CA HIS A 16 11.05 -6.46 -8.26
C HIS A 16 11.90 -7.60 -7.67
N LYS A 17 13.21 -7.52 -7.86
CA LYS A 17 14.18 -8.39 -7.19
C LYS A 17 14.90 -7.60 -6.10
N TYR A 18 14.80 -8.08 -4.88
CA TYR A 18 15.48 -7.52 -3.72
C TYR A 18 16.71 -8.37 -3.42
N HIS A 19 17.85 -7.72 -3.18
CA HIS A 19 19.13 -8.40 -2.99
C HIS A 19 19.43 -8.62 -1.50
N THR A 20 18.84 -7.78 -0.65
CA THR A 20 18.93 -7.87 0.80
C THR A 20 17.55 -7.87 1.44
N PHE A 21 17.48 -8.29 2.70
CA PHE A 21 16.24 -8.21 3.47
C PHE A 21 15.87 -6.76 3.74
N GLU A 22 16.87 -5.91 3.98
CA GLU A 22 16.75 -4.49 4.24
C GLU A 22 16.12 -3.76 3.04
N ASP A 23 16.53 -4.08 1.81
CA ASP A 23 15.91 -3.52 0.59
C ASP A 23 14.42 -3.87 0.49
N LEU A 24 14.08 -5.13 0.81
CA LEU A 24 12.70 -5.59 0.82
C LEU A 24 11.89 -4.89 1.91
N ALA A 25 12.43 -4.79 3.12
CA ALA A 25 11.77 -4.15 4.25
C ALA A 25 11.50 -2.67 3.96
N TYR A 26 12.48 -1.96 3.39
CA TYR A 26 12.34 -0.56 2.97
C TYR A 26 11.24 -0.40 1.91
N ALA A 27 11.24 -1.26 0.88
CA ALA A 27 10.22 -1.20 -0.17
C ALA A 27 8.80 -1.49 0.34
N ILE A 28 8.66 -2.37 1.34
CA ILE A 28 7.39 -2.64 2.00
C ILE A 28 6.93 -1.41 2.81
N ASP A 29 7.82 -0.79 3.59
CA ASP A 29 7.50 0.40 4.39
C ASP A 29 7.07 1.58 3.50
N GLU A 30 7.83 1.84 2.43
CA GLU A 30 7.51 2.86 1.43
C GLU A 30 6.12 2.61 0.82
N TYR A 31 5.84 1.36 0.45
CA TYR A 31 4.54 1.01 -0.12
C TYR A 31 3.41 1.11 0.90
N MET A 32 3.66 0.79 2.17
CA MET A 32 2.67 0.92 3.23
C MET A 32 2.32 2.38 3.50
N SER A 33 3.31 3.28 3.46
CA SER A 33 3.09 4.72 3.53
C SER A 33 2.26 5.21 2.34
N PHE A 34 2.64 4.84 1.11
CA PHE A 34 1.86 5.14 -0.10
C PHE A 34 0.43 4.62 -0.02
N TYR A 35 0.24 3.36 0.40
CA TYR A 35 -1.07 2.72 0.49
C TYR A 35 -1.99 3.46 1.44
N ASN A 36 -1.49 3.91 2.59
CA ASN A 36 -2.30 4.58 3.59
C ASN A 36 -2.59 6.06 3.28
N THR A 37 -1.66 6.76 2.65
CA THR A 37 -1.71 8.23 2.51
C THR A 37 -2.07 8.71 1.11
N LYS A 38 -1.77 7.94 0.06
CA LYS A 38 -1.82 8.40 -1.33
C LYS A 38 -2.64 7.50 -2.24
N ARG A 39 -2.89 6.25 -1.85
CA ARG A 39 -3.60 5.30 -2.70
C ARG A 39 -5.07 5.66 -2.84
N LEU A 40 -5.45 6.04 -4.06
CA LEU A 40 -6.84 6.27 -4.43
C LEU A 40 -7.59 4.94 -4.45
N GLN A 41 -8.63 4.82 -3.63
CA GLN A 41 -9.48 3.63 -3.62
C GLN A 41 -10.87 3.99 -4.17
N LYS A 42 -11.28 3.36 -5.27
CA LYS A 42 -12.61 3.58 -5.87
C LYS A 42 -13.76 3.35 -4.87
N ARG A 43 -13.58 2.39 -3.95
CA ARG A 43 -14.53 2.11 -2.85
C ARG A 43 -14.60 3.22 -1.80
N LEU A 44 -13.55 4.03 -1.67
CA LEU A 44 -13.48 5.16 -0.76
C LEU A 44 -13.75 6.48 -1.50
N ASN A 45 -14.45 6.45 -2.63
CA ASN A 45 -14.72 7.61 -3.47
C ASN A 45 -13.43 8.34 -3.93
N GLY A 46 -12.34 7.59 -4.15
CA GLY A 46 -11.05 8.16 -4.53
C GLY A 46 -10.21 8.66 -3.37
N LEU A 47 -10.68 8.55 -2.13
CA LEU A 47 -9.91 8.92 -0.94
C LEU A 47 -8.87 7.85 -0.60
N SER A 48 -7.79 8.29 0.06
CA SER A 48 -6.86 7.40 0.75
C SER A 48 -7.50 6.80 2.01
N PRO A 49 -6.98 5.64 2.49
CA PRO A 49 -7.47 5.03 3.73
C PRO A 49 -7.42 5.95 4.96
N ILE A 50 -6.46 6.88 5.04
CA ILE A 50 -6.39 7.85 6.13
C ILE A 50 -7.47 8.93 5.98
N GLU A 51 -7.63 9.50 4.78
CA GLU A 51 -8.67 10.53 4.52
C GLU A 51 -10.07 9.97 4.78
N PHE A 52 -10.34 8.74 4.35
CA PHE A 52 -11.62 8.09 4.63
C PHE A 52 -11.86 7.88 6.13
N ARG A 53 -10.83 7.49 6.90
CA ARG A 53 -10.93 7.34 8.35
C ARG A 53 -11.14 8.67 9.06
N ALA A 54 -10.52 9.75 8.58
CA ALA A 54 -10.70 11.09 9.14
C ALA A 54 -12.12 11.63 8.92
N LEU A 55 -12.78 11.29 7.80
CA LEU A 55 -14.17 11.66 7.54
C LEU A 55 -15.20 10.80 8.29
N ALA A 56 -14.79 9.63 8.77
CA ALA A 56 -15.64 8.69 9.52
C ALA A 56 -15.53 8.87 11.05
N ALA A 57 -14.72 9.81 11.52
CA ALA A 57 -14.57 10.19 12.92
C ALA A 57 -15.48 11.36 13.28
#